data_AF-A0A8S4QXT4-F1
#
_entry.id   AF-A0A8S4QXT4-F1
#
_cell.length_a   1.000
_cell.length_b   1.000
_cell.length_c   1.000
_cell.angle_alpha   90.00
_cell.angle_beta   90.00
_cell.angle_gamma   90.00
#
_symmetry.space_group_name_H-M   'P 1'
#
loop_
_entity.id
_entity.type
_entity.pdbx_description
1 polymer ?
#
loop_
_entity_poly.entity_id
_entity_poly.type
_entity_poly.pdbx_seq_one_letter_code
_entity_poly.pdbx_strand_id
1 'polypeptide(L)'
;MDVFTIGPKVPRPGATASEGRMCYRERLVFGAMQDNGFWRIRYNHKLYELFKEPNVVKTIKLLRMQRAGHVQRMEGTRAPKRLMEGTLEGRRSRGRPRGRWSDGVERGMRILGVRSWKEAASDRLKWRNMLDQAKAAPRAVEL
;
A
#
# COMPACT_ATOMS: atom_id res chain seq x y z
N MET A 1 -37.70 -10.56 -23.46
CA MET A 1 -36.94 -9.46 -22.83
C MET A 1 -35.76 -10.11 -22.13
N ASP A 2 -34.64 -10.25 -22.82
CA ASP A 2 -33.41 -10.82 -22.25
C ASP A 2 -32.33 -9.76 -22.25
N VAL A 3 -31.95 -9.35 -21.05
CA VAL A 3 -30.95 -8.32 -20.77
C VAL A 3 -29.58 -8.95 -20.98
N PHE A 4 -29.10 -8.97 -22.23
CA PHE A 4 -27.70 -9.31 -22.52
C PHE A 4 -26.79 -8.26 -21.89
N THR A 5 -26.08 -8.69 -20.86
CA THR A 5 -25.16 -7.91 -20.05
C THR A 5 -24.01 -7.44 -20.96
N ILE A 6 -23.99 -6.15 -21.31
CA ILE A 6 -22.84 -5.51 -21.95
C ILE A 6 -21.73 -5.40 -20.89
N GLY A 7 -21.01 -6.50 -20.69
CA GLY A 7 -19.78 -6.53 -19.89
C GLY A 7 -18.68 -5.70 -20.58
N PRO A 8 -17.79 -5.04 -19.83
CA PRO A 8 -16.78 -4.19 -20.41
C PRO A 8 -15.75 -4.98 -21.23
N LYS A 9 -15.87 -4.96 -22.57
CA LYS A 9 -14.87 -5.52 -23.52
C LYS A 9 -13.49 -4.89 -23.24
N VAL A 10 -12.54 -5.67 -22.75
CA VAL A 10 -11.13 -5.29 -22.56
C VAL A 10 -10.38 -5.74 -23.81
N PRO A 11 -9.48 -4.94 -24.42
CA PRO A 11 -8.72 -5.40 -25.57
C PRO A 11 -7.82 -6.57 -25.19
N ARG A 12 -7.74 -7.56 -26.08
CA ARG A 12 -6.85 -8.71 -25.93
C ARG A 12 -5.39 -8.24 -26.02
N PRO A 13 -4.46 -8.77 -25.21
CA PRO A 13 -3.04 -8.52 -25.39
C PRO A 13 -2.63 -8.91 -26.83
N GLY A 14 -2.05 -7.97 -27.59
CA GLY A 14 -1.57 -8.23 -28.96
C GLY A 14 -2.42 -7.70 -30.12
N ALA A 15 -3.19 -6.61 -29.96
CA ALA A 15 -3.88 -5.94 -31.08
C ALA A 15 -2.97 -4.94 -31.84
N THR A 16 -2.88 -5.04 -33.18
CA THR A 16 -2.05 -4.19 -34.07
C THR A 16 -2.78 -2.91 -34.51
N ALA A 17 -2.00 -1.87 -34.83
CA ALA A 17 -2.47 -0.52 -35.18
C ALA A 17 -3.35 -0.40 -36.45
N SER A 18 -3.46 -1.44 -37.29
CA SER A 18 -4.25 -1.43 -38.53
C SER A 18 -5.76 -1.69 -38.32
N GLU A 19 -6.19 -2.12 -37.14
CA GLU A 19 -7.61 -2.22 -36.81
C GLU A 19 -8.11 -0.86 -36.29
N GLY A 20 -8.57 -0.06 -37.24
CA GLY A 20 -9.08 1.29 -37.02
C GLY A 20 -10.14 1.37 -35.92
N ARG A 21 -9.97 2.39 -35.08
CA ARG A 21 -10.82 2.81 -33.95
C ARG A 21 -10.78 1.84 -32.77
N MET A 22 -10.15 2.27 -31.67
CA MET A 22 -10.67 2.18 -30.29
C MET A 22 -9.63 2.65 -29.27
N CYS A 23 -9.42 3.97 -29.20
CA CYS A 23 -9.04 4.62 -27.94
C CYS A 23 -10.29 4.67 -27.06
N TYR A 24 -10.61 3.58 -26.36
CA TYR A 24 -11.68 3.60 -25.38
C TYR A 24 -11.19 3.00 -24.07
N ARG A 25 -10.69 3.88 -23.19
CA ARG A 25 -11.12 3.98 -21.78
C ARG A 25 -10.20 4.86 -20.96
N GLU A 26 -10.74 6.03 -20.66
CA GLU A 26 -10.38 6.95 -19.59
C GLU A 26 -10.66 6.35 -18.20
N ARG A 27 -10.18 5.12 -17.92
CA ARG A 27 -10.33 4.47 -16.60
C ARG A 27 -9.04 3.82 -16.10
N LEU A 28 -7.90 4.22 -16.65
CA LEU A 28 -6.58 3.91 -16.13
C LEU A 28 -5.80 5.22 -16.14
N VAL A 29 -5.31 5.63 -14.97
CA VAL A 29 -4.68 6.94 -14.70
C VAL A 29 -3.58 7.32 -15.72
N PHE A 30 -2.98 6.34 -16.43
CA PHE A 30 -1.92 6.56 -17.44
C PHE A 30 -2.18 5.94 -18.83
N GLY A 31 -3.38 5.43 -19.08
CA GLY A 31 -3.72 4.78 -20.35
C GLY A 31 -2.87 3.54 -20.70
N ALA A 32 -3.19 2.89 -21.81
CA ALA A 32 -2.38 1.81 -22.38
C ALA A 32 -1.10 2.38 -23.03
N MET A 33 -0.04 1.56 -23.14
CA MET A 33 1.21 1.90 -23.84
C MET A 33 1.31 1.09 -25.13
N GLN A 34 1.77 1.73 -26.21
CA GLN A 34 2.12 1.04 -27.44
C GLN A 34 3.54 0.47 -27.32
N ASP A 35 3.70 -0.82 -27.55
CA ASP A 35 4.98 -1.52 -27.60
C ASP A 35 5.03 -2.35 -28.87
N ASN A 36 6.00 -2.08 -29.75
CA ASN A 36 6.17 -2.76 -31.04
C ASN A 36 4.87 -2.85 -31.89
N GLY A 37 4.07 -1.78 -31.89
CA GLY A 37 2.80 -1.73 -32.63
C GLY A 37 1.59 -2.35 -31.91
N PHE A 38 1.79 -2.93 -30.72
CA PHE A 38 0.74 -3.53 -29.89
C PHE A 38 0.40 -2.69 -28.67
N TRP A 39 -0.89 -2.59 -28.33
CA TRP A 39 -1.32 -1.95 -27.10
C TRP A 39 -1.24 -2.91 -25.92
N ARG A 40 -0.57 -2.49 -24.84
CA ARG A 40 -0.48 -3.24 -23.59
C ARG A 40 -0.76 -2.37 -22.37
N ILE A 41 -1.25 -3.02 -21.30
CA ILE A 41 -1.33 -2.41 -19.98
C ILE A 41 0.10 -2.17 -19.47
N ARG A 42 0.35 -1.00 -18.87
CA ARG A 42 1.66 -0.68 -18.28
C ARG A 42 1.94 -1.57 -17.06
N TYR A 43 3.16 -2.08 -16.97
CA TYR A 43 3.64 -2.77 -15.76
C TYR A 43 4.03 -1.78 -14.65
N ASN A 44 4.00 -2.24 -13.39
CA ASN A 44 4.35 -1.41 -12.24
C ASN A 44 5.77 -0.81 -12.34
N HIS A 45 6.75 -1.54 -12.87
CA HIS A 45 8.11 -1.02 -13.06
C HIS A 45 8.15 0.18 -14.01
N LYS A 46 7.35 0.18 -15.09
CA LYS A 46 7.22 1.32 -16.01
C LYS A 46 6.56 2.52 -15.36
N LEU A 47 5.63 2.29 -14.42
CA LEU A 47 5.06 3.37 -13.64
C LEU A 47 6.12 3.97 -12.70
N TYR A 48 6.91 3.13 -12.02
CA TYR A 48 7.99 3.60 -11.15
C TYR A 48 9.06 4.42 -11.90
N GLU A 49 9.45 3.99 -13.11
CA GLU A 49 10.35 4.75 -13.99
C GLU A 49 9.79 6.13 -14.37
N LEU A 50 8.48 6.19 -14.67
CA LEU A 50 7.82 7.40 -15.15
C LEU A 50 7.72 8.47 -14.06
N PHE A 51 7.29 8.07 -12.85
CA PHE A 51 7.06 9.02 -11.78
C PHE A 51 8.35 9.47 -11.10
N LYS A 52 9.42 8.66 -11.12
CA LYS A 52 10.65 8.92 -10.34
C LYS A 52 10.36 9.22 -8.85
N GLU A 53 9.18 8.83 -8.37
CA GLU A 53 8.62 9.17 -7.07
C GLU A 53 8.79 8.03 -6.06
N PRO A 54 8.67 8.32 -4.75
CA PRO A 54 8.72 7.30 -3.72
C PRO A 54 7.61 6.27 -3.91
N ASN A 55 7.98 4.99 -3.83
CA ASN A 55 7.08 3.85 -3.93
C ASN A 55 5.83 4.05 -3.03
N VAL A 56 4.63 4.02 -3.62
CA VAL A 56 3.35 4.17 -2.90
C VAL A 56 3.24 3.19 -1.74
N VAL A 57 3.75 1.97 -1.90
CA VAL A 57 3.79 0.97 -0.83
C VAL A 57 4.60 1.45 0.36
N LYS A 58 5.78 2.04 0.10
CA LYS A 58 6.64 2.65 1.13
C LYS A 58 5.90 3.77 1.84
N THR A 59 5.23 4.65 1.10
CA THR A 59 4.46 5.77 1.66
C THR A 59 3.34 5.28 2.58
N ILE A 60 2.54 4.31 2.13
CA ILE A 60 1.44 3.72 2.94
C ILE A 60 1.98 3.12 4.23
N LYS A 61 3.12 2.44 4.17
CA LYS A 61 3.69 1.78 5.34
C LYS A 61 4.34 2.77 6.31
N LEU A 62 4.97 3.84 5.82
CA LEU A 62 5.42 4.95 6.66
C LEU A 62 4.24 5.64 7.35
N LEU A 63 3.16 5.95 6.63
CA LEU A 63 1.94 6.53 7.20
C LEU A 63 1.34 5.64 8.29
N ARG A 64 1.36 4.32 8.08
CA ARG A 64 0.96 3.34 9.09
C ARG A 64 1.78 3.48 10.38
N MET A 65 3.10 3.56 10.25
CA MET A 65 4.00 3.74 11.40
C MET A 65 3.78 5.10 12.08
N GLN A 66 3.61 6.19 11.30
CA GLN A 66 3.27 7.50 11.87
C GLN A 66 1.99 7.45 12.71
N ARG A 67 0.94 6.81 12.18
CA ARG A 67 -0.32 6.58 12.91
C ARG A 67 -0.11 5.72 14.16
N ALA A 68 0.72 4.69 14.09
CA ALA A 68 1.04 3.84 15.24
C ALA A 68 1.70 4.62 16.38
N GLY A 69 2.66 5.48 16.07
CA GLY A 69 3.26 6.36 17.07
C GLY A 69 2.24 7.33 17.68
N HIS A 70 1.32 7.86 16.86
CA HIS A 70 0.25 8.71 17.36
C HIS A 70 -0.71 7.95 18.29
N VAL A 71 -1.17 6.77 17.92
CA VAL A 71 -2.05 5.92 18.76
C VAL A 71 -1.33 5.53 20.05
N GLN A 72 -0.03 5.18 20.00
CA GLN A 72 0.73 4.79 21.17
C GLN A 72 0.80 5.90 22.24
N ARG A 73 0.85 7.17 21.82
CA ARG A 73 0.87 8.35 22.70
C ARG A 73 -0.51 8.87 23.08
N MET A 74 -1.59 8.28 22.53
CA MET A 74 -2.94 8.61 22.99
C MET A 74 -3.17 8.11 24.41
N GLU A 75 -4.03 8.83 25.12
CA GLU A 75 -4.57 8.38 26.38
C GLU A 75 -5.25 7.01 26.26
N GLY A 76 -5.05 6.15 27.27
CA GLY A 76 -5.56 4.77 27.33
C GLY A 76 -7.08 4.65 27.24
N THR A 77 -7.83 5.71 27.58
CA THR A 77 -9.30 5.74 27.52
C THR A 77 -9.83 5.81 26.08
N ARG A 78 -9.02 6.29 25.13
CA ARG A 78 -9.44 6.50 23.74
C ARG A 78 -9.61 5.18 22.99
N ALA A 79 -10.69 5.08 22.21
CA ALA A 79 -11.03 3.88 21.45
C ALA A 79 -9.88 3.30 20.59
N PRO A 80 -9.08 4.09 19.84
CA PRO A 80 -7.96 3.54 19.06
C PRO A 80 -6.88 2.88 19.91
N LYS A 81 -6.59 3.45 21.08
CA LYS A 81 -5.59 2.93 22.04
C LYS A 81 -6.12 1.66 22.70
N ARG A 82 -7.37 1.67 23.16
CA ARG A 82 -8.08 0.49 23.69
C ARG A 82 -8.18 -0.64 22.68
N LEU A 83 -8.43 -0.37 21.40
CA LEU A 83 -8.48 -1.39 20.36
C LEU A 83 -7.09 -1.96 20.03
N MET A 84 -6.06 -1.13 20.10
CA MET A 84 -4.68 -1.55 19.86
C MET A 84 -4.12 -2.42 20.99
N GLU A 85 -4.46 -2.11 22.25
CA GLU A 85 -3.98 -2.81 23.44
C GLU A 85 -4.91 -3.91 23.91
N GLY A 86 -6.20 -3.79 23.61
CA GLY A 86 -7.25 -4.70 24.04
C GLY A 86 -7.11 -6.07 23.40
N THR A 87 -7.19 -7.09 24.24
CA THR A 87 -7.38 -8.48 23.79
C THR A 87 -8.86 -8.67 23.49
N LEU A 88 -9.22 -8.82 22.22
CA LEU A 88 -10.57 -9.22 21.84
C LEU A 88 -10.72 -10.72 22.10
N GLU A 89 -11.52 -11.06 23.11
CA GLU A 89 -11.90 -12.42 23.43
C GLU A 89 -12.98 -12.91 22.46
N GLY A 90 -12.84 -14.14 21.94
CA GLY A 90 -13.76 -14.71 20.96
C GLY A 90 -13.16 -15.86 20.15
N ARG A 91 -14.03 -16.76 19.67
CA ARG A 91 -13.64 -17.90 18.83
C ARG A 91 -13.32 -17.42 17.42
N ARG A 92 -12.04 -17.53 17.01
CA ARG A 92 -11.62 -17.21 15.63
C ARG A 92 -12.10 -18.28 14.65
N SER A 93 -12.34 -17.88 13.41
CA SER A 93 -12.62 -18.81 12.31
C SER A 93 -11.45 -19.79 12.12
N ARG A 94 -11.75 -21.02 11.69
CA ARG A 94 -10.73 -22.02 11.34
C ARG A 94 -9.97 -21.54 10.09
N GLY A 95 -8.64 -21.64 10.12
CA GLY A 95 -7.75 -21.20 9.02
C GLY A 95 -6.63 -20.26 9.49
N ARG A 96 -5.84 -19.72 8.55
CA ARG A 96 -4.77 -18.75 8.87
C ARG A 96 -5.39 -17.44 9.38
N PRO A 97 -5.10 -17.02 10.62
CA PRO A 97 -5.58 -15.73 11.12
C PRO A 97 -5.08 -14.59 10.22
N ARG A 98 -5.96 -13.63 9.91
CA ARG A 98 -5.54 -12.38 9.26
C ARG A 98 -4.55 -11.67 10.18
N GLY A 99 -3.43 -11.21 9.62
CA GLY A 99 -2.43 -10.43 10.36
C GLY A 99 -3.06 -9.15 10.92
N ARG A 100 -2.74 -8.82 12.15
CA ARG A 100 -3.22 -7.59 12.79
C ARG A 100 -2.56 -6.38 12.16
N TRP A 101 -3.21 -5.23 12.31
CA TRP A 101 -2.62 -3.96 11.90
C TRP A 101 -1.30 -3.69 12.64
N SER A 102 -1.22 -4.04 13.93
CA SER A 102 0.01 -3.99 14.75
C SER A 102 1.14 -4.83 14.17
N ASP A 103 0.86 -6.03 13.66
CA ASP A 103 1.87 -6.93 13.07
C ASP A 103 2.45 -6.30 11.78
N GLY A 104 1.66 -5.48 11.10
CA GLY A 104 2.10 -4.66 9.97
C GLY A 104 3.06 -3.54 10.38
N VAL A 105 2.83 -2.91 11.54
CA VAL A 105 3.74 -1.91 12.11
C VAL A 105 5.02 -2.59 12.57
N GLU A 106 4.90 -3.67 13.34
CA GLU A 106 6.04 -4.39 13.92
C GLU A 106 7.01 -4.90 12.85
N ARG A 107 6.50 -5.43 11.73
CA ARG A 107 7.37 -5.80 10.59
C ARG A 107 8.11 -4.61 10.00
N GLY A 108 7.43 -3.49 9.80
CA GLY A 108 8.07 -2.27 9.29
C GLY A 108 9.15 -1.74 10.23
N MET A 109 8.86 -1.72 11.54
CA MET A 109 9.82 -1.29 12.55
C MET A 109 11.01 -2.25 12.69
N ARG A 110 10.78 -3.56 12.50
CA ARG A 110 11.84 -4.57 12.47
C ARG A 110 12.80 -4.36 11.30
N ILE A 111 12.30 -3.97 10.14
CA ILE A 111 13.14 -3.60 8.98
C ILE A 111 13.97 -2.35 9.29
N LEU A 112 13.44 -1.41 10.07
CA LEU A 112 14.17 -0.25 10.60
C LEU A 112 15.10 -0.59 11.78
N GLY A 113 15.23 -1.86 12.17
CA GLY A 113 16.09 -2.30 13.27
C GLY A 113 15.51 -2.06 14.67
N VAL A 114 14.23 -1.71 14.79
CA VAL A 114 13.58 -1.41 16.07
C VAL A 114 12.78 -2.60 16.56
N ARG A 115 13.21 -3.18 17.70
CA ARG A 115 12.51 -4.28 18.36
C ARG A 115 11.32 -3.79 19.20
N SER A 116 11.56 -2.86 20.14
CA SER A 116 10.50 -2.30 20.99
C SER A 116 9.97 -0.99 20.42
N TRP A 117 9.14 -1.09 19.38
CA TRP A 117 8.62 0.10 18.72
C TRP A 117 7.65 0.90 19.59
N LYS A 118 6.98 0.27 20.56
CA LYS A 118 6.07 0.96 21.50
C LYS A 118 6.83 1.93 22.42
N GLU A 119 7.99 1.51 22.92
CA GLU A 119 8.89 2.38 23.69
C GLU A 119 9.46 3.50 22.83
N ALA A 120 9.94 3.16 21.63
CA ALA A 120 10.46 4.14 20.69
C ALA A 120 9.40 5.18 20.28
N ALA A 121 8.13 4.78 20.22
CA ALA A 121 7.00 5.64 19.88
C ALA A 121 6.59 6.60 21.00
N SER A 122 6.93 6.29 22.26
CA SER A 122 6.65 7.19 23.40
C SER A 122 7.40 8.51 23.25
N ASP A 123 8.65 8.47 22.76
CA ASP A 123 9.42 9.66 22.41
C ASP A 123 9.02 10.19 21.02
N ARG A 124 8.39 11.37 20.99
CA ARG A 124 7.91 12.00 19.76
C ARG A 124 9.03 12.38 18.80
N LEU A 125 10.15 12.89 19.31
CA LEU A 125 11.26 13.38 18.48
C LEU A 125 12.02 12.19 17.89
N LYS A 126 12.36 11.21 18.73
CA LYS A 126 13.00 9.97 18.29
C LYS A 126 12.16 9.24 17.23
N TRP A 127 10.84 9.16 17.44
CA TRP A 127 9.92 8.56 16.47
C TRP A 127 9.90 9.30 15.13
N ARG A 128 9.81 10.63 15.15
CA ARG A 128 9.78 11.45 13.93
C ARG A 128 11.09 11.31 13.15
N ASN A 129 12.23 11.51 13.81
CA ASN A 129 13.55 11.45 13.17
C ASN A 129 13.80 10.10 12.48
N MET A 130 13.40 9.01 13.12
CA MET A 130 13.51 7.67 12.56
C MET A 130 12.66 7.49 11.30
N LEU A 131 11.42 7.99 11.29
CA LEU A 131 10.54 7.90 10.12
C LEU A 131 10.98 8.83 8.99
N ASP A 132 11.57 9.97 9.31
CA ASP A 132 12.15 10.89 8.32
C ASP A 132 13.40 10.28 7.67
N GLN A 133 14.25 9.62 8.46
CA GLN A 133 15.37 8.82 7.94
C GLN A 133 14.88 7.68 7.03
N ALA A 134 13.84 6.96 7.45
CA ALA A 134 13.23 5.89 6.64
C ALA A 134 12.61 6.43 5.34
N LYS A 135 12.04 7.65 5.37
CA LYS A 135 11.53 8.33 4.19
C LYS A 135 12.64 8.69 3.21
N ALA A 136 13.77 9.20 3.70
CA ALA A 136 14.94 9.56 2.88
C ALA A 136 15.72 8.34 2.36
N ALA A 137 15.68 7.20 3.05
CA ALA A 137 16.45 6.02 2.68
C ALA A 137 15.97 5.38 1.34
N PRO A 138 16.87 5.16 0.36
CA PRO A 138 16.51 4.54 -0.92
C PRO A 138 16.26 3.03 -0.79
N ARG A 139 16.84 2.36 0.21
CA ARG A 139 16.73 0.91 0.46
C ARG A 139 15.37 0.44 1.03
N ALA A 140 14.45 1.36 1.27
CA ALA A 140 13.16 1.08 1.90
C ALA A 140 12.09 0.52 0.93
N VAL A 141 12.49 -0.20 -0.12
CA VAL A 141 11.57 -0.91 -1.03
C VAL A 141 10.91 -2.09 -0.31
N GLU A 142 11.56 -2.61 0.74
CA GLU A 142 11.08 -3.75 1.52
C GLU A 142 10.22 -3.38 2.74
N LEU A 143 10.25 -2.10 3.18
CA LEU A 143 9.34 -1.62 4.24
C LEU A 143 7.96 -2.06 3.90
#